data_AF-A0A8H7CMX6-F1
#
_entry.id   AF-A0A8H7CMX6-F1
#
_cell.length_a   1.000
_cell.length_b   1.000
_cell.length_c   1.000
_cell.angle_alpha   90.00
_cell.angle_beta   90.00
_cell.angle_gamma   90.00
#
_symmetry.space_group_name_H-M   'P 1'
#
loop_
_entity.id
_entity.type
_entity.pdbx_description
1 polymer ?
#
loop_
_entity_poly.entity_id
_entity_poly.type
_entity_poly.pdbx_seq_one_letter_code
_entity_poly.pdbx_strand_id
1 'polypeptide(L)'
;MASKASHLFHVKSLQFPRSFPYDFMHLIWENLVPNLILLWTNEFKGLDKGSEDYTIDKAIWGGNRAFGARVPNLAKGGSQVSAEMYSIWTQFIGPTRLRHVFKDIKYYDHFILLVQIINICLQFSITRVQIQWLRDKIPLWVQDYERFYYQYNPSRLPICMLTVHGLLHIPDSIEFCGPAFRSRRFPYASLDRWVLETAQLAQIGVLYDVTSELKLRSPPNANPQGSCRVPGYDAALLLGPTNIAPEIPTKVLGALATRFQSWEPAEYTDKANFEARDMH
;
A
#
# COMPACT_ATOMS: atom_id res chain seq x y z
N MET A 1 -7.53 -31.34 2.19
CA MET A 1 -7.26 -30.11 2.96
C MET A 1 -7.62 -28.92 2.09
N ALA A 2 -8.80 -28.33 2.28
CA ALA A 2 -9.19 -27.12 1.54
C ALA A 2 -8.46 -25.92 2.13
N SER A 3 -7.65 -25.23 1.33
CA SER A 3 -7.03 -23.98 1.75
C SER A 3 -8.13 -22.96 2.01
N LYS A 4 -8.12 -22.35 3.20
CA LYS A 4 -8.97 -21.19 3.49
C LYS A 4 -8.46 -20.00 2.68
N ALA A 5 -8.77 -19.96 1.39
CA ALA A 5 -8.53 -18.76 0.58
C ALA A 5 -9.47 -17.66 1.10
N SER A 6 -8.90 -16.54 1.52
CA SER A 6 -9.67 -15.37 1.97
C SER A 6 -10.63 -14.92 0.87
N HIS A 7 -11.86 -14.58 1.23
CA HIS A 7 -12.90 -14.12 0.29
C HIS A 7 -12.43 -12.90 -0.52
N LEU A 8 -11.46 -12.14 0.00
CA LEU A 8 -10.84 -11.01 -0.67
C LEU A 8 -10.11 -11.38 -1.97
N PHE A 9 -9.63 -12.62 -2.14
CA PHE A 9 -8.99 -13.07 -3.40
C PHE A 9 -9.93 -13.07 -4.61
N HIS A 10 -11.24 -13.14 -4.38
CA HIS A 10 -12.25 -13.21 -5.44
C HIS A 10 -12.71 -11.82 -5.90
N VAL A 11 -12.26 -10.77 -5.21
CA VAL A 11 -12.60 -9.38 -5.56
C VAL A 11 -11.68 -8.94 -6.69
N LYS A 12 -12.21 -8.86 -7.92
CA LYS A 12 -11.45 -8.49 -9.14
C LYS A 12 -10.77 -7.11 -9.06
N SER A 13 -11.23 -6.23 -8.17
CA SER A 13 -10.62 -4.91 -7.92
C SER A 13 -9.42 -4.95 -6.95
N LEU A 14 -9.16 -6.08 -6.28
CA LEU A 14 -7.99 -6.26 -5.42
C LEU A 14 -6.95 -7.13 -6.14
N GLN A 15 -5.74 -6.60 -6.29
CA GLN A 15 -4.58 -7.34 -6.78
C GLN A 15 -3.64 -7.61 -5.62
N PHE A 16 -3.52 -8.86 -5.19
CA PHE A 16 -2.55 -9.23 -4.16
C PHE A 16 -1.16 -9.41 -4.78
N PRO A 17 -0.09 -8.81 -4.21
CA PRO A 17 -0.05 -7.93 -3.03
C PRO A 17 -0.17 -6.43 -3.35
N ARG A 18 -0.28 -6.03 -4.62
CA ARG A 18 -0.28 -4.62 -5.08
C ARG A 18 -1.31 -3.70 -4.42
N SER A 19 -2.42 -4.25 -3.93
CA SER A 19 -3.46 -3.52 -3.19
C SER A 19 -3.15 -3.31 -1.70
N PHE A 20 -2.02 -3.84 -1.22
CA PHE A 20 -1.60 -3.82 0.19
C PHE A 20 -0.16 -3.31 0.29
N PRO A 21 0.03 -1.98 0.23
CA PRO A 21 1.36 -1.39 0.33
C PRO A 21 1.94 -1.61 1.73
N TYR A 22 3.27 -1.59 1.84
CA TYR A 22 3.94 -1.66 3.14
C TYR A 22 3.50 -0.49 4.03
N ASP A 23 3.28 -0.77 5.32
CA ASP A 23 3.03 0.28 6.30
C ASP A 23 4.31 1.09 6.53
N PHE A 24 4.33 2.30 6.00
CA PHE A 24 5.48 3.20 6.07
C PHE A 24 5.87 3.55 7.51
N MET A 25 4.91 3.61 8.44
CA MET A 25 5.17 3.95 9.83
C MET A 25 5.96 2.84 10.52
N HIS A 26 5.51 1.60 10.39
CA HIS A 26 6.23 0.45 10.93
C HIS A 26 7.55 0.21 10.19
N LEU A 27 7.53 0.27 8.84
CA LEU A 27 8.71 0.01 8.02
C LEU A 27 9.87 0.95 8.36
N ILE A 28 9.61 2.26 8.39
CA ILE A 28 10.64 3.28 8.57
C ILE A 28 10.87 3.61 10.04
N TRP A 29 9.80 3.98 10.77
CA TRP A 29 9.92 4.62 12.07
C TRP A 29 10.02 3.65 13.24
N GLU A 30 9.38 2.49 13.15
CA GLU A 30 9.50 1.47 14.21
C GLU A 30 10.64 0.49 13.97
N ASN A 31 11.09 0.35 12.72
CA ASN A 31 12.10 -0.65 12.37
C ASN A 31 13.36 -0.04 11.75
N LEU A 32 13.32 0.49 10.53
CA LEU A 32 14.55 0.87 9.81
C LEU A 32 15.40 1.88 10.59
N VAL A 33 14.82 3.02 10.98
CA VAL A 33 15.56 4.09 11.67
C VAL A 33 16.06 3.64 13.05
N PRO A 34 15.23 3.03 13.93
CA PRO A 34 15.74 2.49 15.18
C PRO A 34 16.88 1.49 15.00
N ASN A 35 16.80 0.61 14.00
CA ASN A 35 17.86 -0.36 13.73
C ASN A 35 19.15 0.29 13.22
N LEU A 36 19.07 1.35 12.40
CA LEU A 36 20.23 2.15 12.00
C LEU A 36 20.89 2.83 13.21
N ILE A 37 20.09 3.37 14.14
CA ILE A 37 20.61 3.96 15.37
C ILE A 37 21.35 2.91 16.20
N LEU A 38 20.77 1.72 16.38
CA LEU A 38 21.43 0.60 17.08
C LEU A 38 22.73 0.16 16.39
N LEU A 39 22.79 0.20 15.05
CA LEU A 39 24.04 -0.06 14.32
C LEU A 39 25.08 1.01 14.67
N TRP A 40 24.71 2.29 14.53
CA TRP A 40 25.63 3.40 14.79
C TRP A 40 26.05 3.51 16.26
N THR A 41 25.26 3.02 17.22
CA THR A 41 25.66 2.97 18.64
C THR A 41 26.37 1.68 19.04
N ASN A 42 26.59 0.76 18.09
CA ASN A 42 27.22 -0.55 18.30
C ASN A 42 26.44 -1.46 19.28
N GLU A 43 25.10 -1.37 19.27
CA GLU A 43 24.20 -2.16 20.13
C GLU A 43 23.28 -3.09 19.35
N PHE A 44 23.43 -3.14 18.02
CA PHE A 44 22.59 -3.97 17.18
C PHE A 44 22.91 -5.46 17.36
N LYS A 45 22.05 -6.18 18.09
CA LYS A 45 22.08 -7.65 18.23
C LYS A 45 23.45 -8.22 18.66
N GLY A 46 24.23 -7.45 19.41
CA GLY A 46 25.58 -7.86 19.85
C GLY A 46 26.61 -7.98 18.73
N LEU A 47 26.32 -7.46 17.53
CA LEU A 47 27.26 -7.39 16.42
C LEU A 47 28.16 -6.15 16.56
N ASP A 48 29.43 -6.31 16.22
CA ASP A 48 30.38 -5.21 16.15
C ASP A 48 30.24 -4.41 14.85
N LYS A 49 31.13 -3.45 14.63
CA LYS A 49 31.21 -2.66 13.39
C LYS A 49 31.88 -3.38 12.21
N GLY A 50 32.40 -4.60 12.41
CA GLY A 50 33.14 -5.35 11.40
C GLY A 50 34.38 -4.58 10.92
N SER A 51 34.56 -4.49 9.59
CA SER A 51 35.69 -3.77 8.98
C SER A 51 35.48 -2.26 8.83
N GLU A 52 34.32 -1.75 9.19
CA GLU A 52 33.89 -0.36 8.96
C GLU A 52 33.91 0.44 10.28
N ASP A 53 33.80 1.77 10.20
CA ASP A 53 33.90 2.65 11.38
C ASP A 53 32.79 3.71 11.42
N TYR A 54 31.56 3.23 11.45
CA TYR A 54 30.33 4.03 11.47
C TYR A 54 29.82 4.36 12.89
N THR A 55 30.62 4.13 13.93
CA THR A 55 30.18 4.28 15.32
C THR A 55 30.07 5.75 15.73
N ILE A 56 28.99 6.08 16.43
CA ILE A 56 28.64 7.42 16.92
C ILE A 56 28.42 7.39 18.43
N ASP A 57 28.88 8.42 19.13
CA ASP A 57 28.64 8.59 20.56
C ASP A 57 27.14 8.74 20.88
N LYS A 58 26.66 8.04 21.91
CA LYS A 58 25.26 8.10 22.34
C LYS A 58 24.82 9.49 22.81
N ALA A 59 25.72 10.37 23.21
CA ALA A 59 25.40 11.69 23.74
C ALA A 59 24.70 12.61 22.72
N ILE A 60 24.87 12.37 21.42
CA ILE A 60 24.45 13.34 20.39
C ILE A 60 23.02 13.12 19.85
N TRP A 61 22.34 12.05 20.27
CA TRP A 61 21.05 11.61 19.71
C TRP A 61 19.82 12.33 20.26
N GLY A 62 19.99 13.43 21.00
CA GLY A 62 18.90 14.26 21.55
C GLY A 62 18.65 15.54 20.76
N GLY A 63 17.45 16.10 20.88
CA GLY A 63 17.03 17.33 20.21
C GLY A 63 16.31 18.33 21.12
N ASN A 64 16.38 19.62 20.77
CA ASN A 64 15.57 20.65 21.44
C ASN A 64 14.16 20.72 20.81
N ARG A 65 13.23 21.45 21.45
CA ARG A 65 11.80 21.56 21.07
C ARG A 65 11.54 22.39 19.80
N ALA A 66 12.51 22.57 18.91
CA ALA A 66 12.36 23.48 17.77
C ALA A 66 11.26 23.06 16.77
N PHE A 67 10.92 21.76 16.71
CA PHE A 67 9.97 21.20 15.72
C PHE A 67 8.81 20.42 16.37
N GLY A 68 8.40 20.78 17.59
CA GLY A 68 7.31 20.13 18.33
C GLY A 68 7.73 19.59 19.71
N ALA A 69 7.40 18.34 20.01
CA ALA A 69 7.80 17.69 21.27
C ALA A 69 9.33 17.62 21.42
N ARG A 70 9.84 17.69 22.66
CA ARG A 70 11.28 17.53 22.92
C ARG A 70 11.66 16.12 22.49
N VAL A 71 12.59 15.99 21.55
CA VAL A 71 13.08 14.67 21.16
C VAL A 71 14.06 14.18 22.25
N PRO A 72 13.72 13.11 22.99
CA PRO A 72 14.63 12.52 23.97
C PRO A 72 15.83 11.91 23.24
N ASN A 73 16.85 11.49 23.99
CA ASN A 73 17.98 10.81 23.40
C ASN A 73 17.52 9.47 22.78
N LEU A 74 17.50 9.40 21.44
CA LEU A 74 16.97 8.25 20.70
C LEU A 74 17.82 6.98 20.87
N ALA A 75 19.12 7.13 21.15
CA ALA A 75 20.04 6.01 21.38
C ALA A 75 19.76 5.28 22.70
N LYS A 76 19.02 5.88 23.64
CA LYS A 76 18.63 5.20 24.89
C LYS A 76 17.46 4.24 24.72
N GLY A 77 16.70 4.37 23.62
CA GLY A 77 15.55 3.52 23.31
C GLY A 77 14.43 3.51 24.38
N GLY A 78 13.43 2.65 24.17
CA GLY A 78 12.37 2.37 25.15
C GLY A 78 10.99 2.94 24.83
N SER A 79 10.00 2.61 25.68
CA SER A 79 8.57 2.92 25.50
C SER A 79 8.22 4.42 25.44
N GLN A 80 9.17 5.30 25.76
CA GLN A 80 8.99 6.76 25.71
C GLN A 80 9.35 7.39 24.36
N VAL A 81 9.93 6.63 23.42
CA VAL A 81 10.30 7.13 22.09
C VAL A 81 9.25 6.69 21.08
N SER A 82 8.51 7.65 20.50
CA SER A 82 7.47 7.37 19.51
C SER A 82 7.99 7.42 18.07
N ALA A 83 7.25 6.80 17.15
CA ALA A 83 7.49 6.92 15.71
C ALA A 83 7.55 8.38 15.22
N GLU A 84 6.75 9.26 15.82
CA GLU A 84 6.77 10.70 15.53
C GLU A 84 8.11 11.34 15.92
N MET A 85 8.68 10.96 17.08
CA MET A 85 9.98 11.49 17.52
C MET A 85 11.10 11.04 16.58
N TYR A 86 11.11 9.78 16.14
CA TYR A 86 12.04 9.29 15.11
C TYR A 86 11.88 10.05 13.79
N SER A 87 10.63 10.33 13.39
CA SER A 87 10.29 11.08 12.19
C SER A 87 10.84 12.51 12.23
N ILE A 88 10.56 13.25 13.31
CA ILE A 88 11.03 14.63 13.50
C ILE A 88 12.56 14.65 13.53
N TRP A 89 13.17 13.74 14.28
CA TRP A 89 14.62 13.72 14.40
C TRP A 89 15.29 13.44 13.06
N THR A 90 14.87 12.39 12.36
CA THR A 90 15.48 11.96 11.10
C THR A 90 15.40 13.03 10.02
N GLN A 91 14.26 13.71 9.91
CA GLN A 91 14.04 14.70 8.85
C GLN A 91 14.68 16.07 9.15
N PHE A 92 14.64 16.52 10.41
CA PHE A 92 14.97 17.91 10.74
C PHE A 92 16.21 18.07 11.62
N ILE A 93 16.47 17.14 12.53
CA ILE A 93 17.56 17.27 13.53
C ILE A 93 18.80 16.51 13.08
N GLY A 94 18.63 15.27 12.63
CA GLY A 94 19.68 14.36 12.19
C GLY A 94 20.61 14.96 11.14
N PRO A 95 20.11 15.58 10.05
CA PRO A 95 20.96 16.14 9.01
C PRO A 95 21.95 17.19 9.54
N THR A 96 21.52 18.02 10.49
CA THR A 96 22.42 19.01 11.11
C THR A 96 23.31 18.38 12.16
N ARG A 97 22.76 17.48 12.99
CA ARG A 97 23.49 16.88 14.12
C ARG A 97 24.55 15.89 13.71
N LEU A 98 24.32 15.09 12.67
CA LEU A 98 25.26 14.08 12.20
C LEU A 98 26.31 14.65 11.25
N ARG A 99 26.18 15.92 10.85
CA ARG A 99 27.14 16.59 9.99
C ARG A 99 28.49 16.67 10.69
N HIS A 100 29.53 16.12 10.05
CA HIS A 100 30.90 16.01 10.59
C HIS A 100 31.05 15.13 11.84
N VAL A 101 30.05 14.31 12.18
CA VAL A 101 30.15 13.36 13.29
C VAL A 101 30.76 12.04 12.85
N PHE A 102 30.32 11.53 11.70
CA PHE A 102 30.90 10.31 11.14
C PHE A 102 32.36 10.55 10.75
N LYS A 103 33.21 9.54 11.00
CA LYS A 103 34.63 9.58 10.62
C LYS A 103 34.80 9.62 9.09
N ASP A 104 33.97 8.88 8.38
CA ASP A 104 33.91 8.86 6.92
C ASP A 104 32.60 9.52 6.47
N ILE A 105 32.72 10.46 5.52
CA ILE A 105 31.59 11.20 4.98
C ILE A 105 30.58 10.31 4.26
N LYS A 106 31.01 9.15 3.74
CA LYS A 106 30.12 8.22 3.02
C LYS A 106 28.90 7.80 3.84
N TYR A 107 29.04 7.64 5.16
CA TYR A 107 27.90 7.26 6.02
C TYR A 107 26.93 8.41 6.21
N TYR A 108 27.45 9.64 6.30
CA TYR A 108 26.62 10.84 6.35
C TYR A 108 25.86 11.03 5.04
N ASP A 109 26.53 10.92 3.89
CA ASP A 109 25.89 11.06 2.58
C ASP A 109 24.83 9.98 2.36
N HIS A 110 25.10 8.75 2.79
CA HIS A 110 24.15 7.65 2.78
C HIS A 110 22.92 7.92 3.68
N PHE A 111 23.12 8.51 4.86
CA PHE A 111 22.01 8.95 5.71
C PHE A 111 21.21 10.08 5.07
N ILE A 112 21.87 11.08 4.48
CA ILE A 112 21.19 12.19 3.79
C ILE A 112 20.37 11.68 2.60
N LEU A 113 20.87 10.71 1.85
CA LEU A 113 20.12 10.08 0.77
C LEU A 113 18.84 9.41 1.29
N LEU A 114 18.91 8.71 2.44
CA LEU A 114 17.71 8.17 3.10
C LEU A 114 16.71 9.28 3.46
N VAL A 115 17.19 10.39 4.03
CA VAL A 115 16.34 11.53 4.39
C VAL A 115 15.65 12.13 3.16
N GLN A 116 16.35 12.24 2.03
CA GLN A 116 15.76 12.70 0.77
C GLN A 116 14.67 11.76 0.27
N ILE A 117 14.93 10.44 0.28
CA ILE A 117 13.96 9.39 -0.08
C ILE A 117 12.70 9.52 0.79
N ILE A 118 12.87 9.60 2.12
CA ILE A 118 11.77 9.73 3.07
C ILE A 118 10.96 11.01 2.81
N ASN A 119 11.64 12.14 2.65
CA ASN A 119 10.98 13.43 2.43
C ASN A 119 10.08 13.42 1.19
N ILE A 120 10.54 12.80 0.09
CA ILE A 120 9.71 12.63 -1.13
C ILE A 120 8.50 11.73 -0.84
N CYS A 121 8.71 10.60 -0.16
CA CYS A 121 7.63 9.65 0.15
C CYS A 121 6.54 10.25 1.07
N LEU A 122 6.89 11.28 1.85
CA LEU A 122 5.97 11.97 2.76
C LEU A 122 5.26 13.18 2.15
N GLN A 123 5.58 13.57 0.91
CA GLN A 123 4.89 14.66 0.24
C GLN A 123 3.42 14.35 0.01
N PHE A 124 2.57 15.38 0.12
CA PHE A 124 1.13 15.23 -0.11
C PHE A 124 0.79 14.89 -1.57
N SER A 125 1.61 15.37 -2.50
CA SER A 125 1.51 15.07 -3.93
C SER A 125 2.89 14.70 -4.44
N ILE A 126 2.99 13.55 -5.11
CA ILE A 126 4.25 13.00 -5.62
C ILE A 126 4.11 12.86 -7.13
N THR A 127 5.05 13.44 -7.87
CA THR A 127 5.06 13.40 -9.33
C THR A 127 5.65 12.09 -9.86
N ARG A 128 5.32 11.73 -11.10
CA ARG A 128 5.90 10.54 -11.76
C ARG A 128 7.43 10.61 -11.88
N VAL A 129 7.97 11.81 -12.06
CA VAL A 129 9.43 12.04 -12.10
C VAL A 129 10.07 11.71 -10.74
N GLN A 130 9.41 12.10 -9.64
CA GLN A 130 9.88 11.75 -8.30
C GLN A 130 9.75 10.26 -8.00
N ILE A 131 8.68 9.61 -8.46
CA ILE A 131 8.55 8.15 -8.36
C ILE A 131 9.70 7.46 -9.11
N GLN A 132 10.02 7.91 -10.33
CA GLN A 132 11.16 7.37 -11.07
C GLN A 132 12.48 7.61 -10.33
N TRP A 133 12.69 8.82 -9.79
CA TRP A 133 13.87 9.09 -8.97
C TRP A 133 13.97 8.14 -7.77
N LEU A 134 12.86 7.81 -7.11
CA LEU A 134 12.85 6.81 -6.04
C LEU A 134 13.21 5.40 -6.54
N ARG A 135 12.71 4.99 -7.71
CA ARG A 135 13.07 3.71 -8.34
C ARG A 135 14.56 3.60 -8.62
N ASP A 136 15.22 4.72 -8.93
CA ASP A 136 16.65 4.74 -9.21
C ASP A 136 17.49 4.81 -7.91
N LYS A 137 17.06 5.59 -6.92
CA LYS A 137 17.86 5.88 -5.71
C LYS A 137 17.72 4.86 -4.59
N ILE A 138 16.55 4.25 -4.42
CA ILE A 138 16.36 3.26 -3.36
C ILE A 138 17.27 2.03 -3.56
N PRO A 139 17.39 1.43 -4.77
CA PRO A 139 18.31 0.30 -4.97
C PRO A 139 19.77 0.65 -4.67
N LEU A 140 20.21 1.85 -5.08
CA LEU A 140 21.56 2.34 -4.76
C LEU A 140 21.77 2.46 -3.26
N TRP A 141 20.79 3.03 -2.56
CA TRP A 141 20.83 3.11 -1.10
C TRP A 141 20.91 1.71 -0.46
N VAL A 142 20.11 0.75 -0.92
CA VAL A 142 20.14 -0.63 -0.39
C VAL A 142 21.51 -1.30 -0.63
N GLN A 143 22.10 -1.11 -1.81
CA GLN A 143 23.42 -1.65 -2.15
C GLN A 143 24.52 -1.06 -1.25
N ASP A 144 24.49 0.26 -1.04
CA ASP A 144 25.43 0.93 -0.12
C ASP A 144 25.24 0.45 1.32
N TYR A 145 23.99 0.22 1.74
CA TYR A 145 23.70 -0.36 3.06
C TYR A 145 24.31 -1.76 3.21
N GLU A 146 24.14 -2.62 2.21
CA GLU A 146 24.72 -3.97 2.21
C GLU A 146 26.26 -3.91 2.27
N ARG A 147 26.86 -3.00 1.52
CA ARG A 147 28.31 -2.79 1.52
C ARG A 147 28.83 -2.30 2.87
N PHE A 148 28.18 -1.29 3.46
CA PHE A 148 28.67 -0.63 4.68
C PHE A 148 28.39 -1.42 5.96
N TYR A 149 27.22 -2.04 6.09
CA TYR A 149 26.79 -2.65 7.35
C TYR A 149 26.85 -4.17 7.29
N TYR A 150 26.33 -4.79 6.23
CA TYR A 150 26.35 -6.25 6.07
C TYR A 150 27.75 -6.77 5.67
N GLN A 151 28.50 -5.98 4.89
CA GLN A 151 29.88 -6.27 4.49
C GLN A 151 30.04 -7.61 3.76
N TYR A 152 28.94 -8.11 3.17
CA TYR A 152 28.86 -9.42 2.51
C TYR A 152 29.38 -10.59 3.37
N ASN A 153 29.29 -10.46 4.70
CA ASN A 153 29.77 -11.46 5.63
C ASN A 153 28.59 -12.29 6.19
N PRO A 154 28.55 -13.63 5.98
CA PRO A 154 27.50 -14.49 6.52
C PRO A 154 27.30 -14.39 8.03
N SER A 155 28.35 -14.12 8.81
CA SER A 155 28.25 -13.93 10.26
C SER A 155 27.43 -12.69 10.66
N ARG A 156 27.23 -11.75 9.72
CA ARG A 156 26.46 -10.51 9.87
C ARG A 156 25.08 -10.58 9.24
N LEU A 157 24.60 -11.78 8.88
CA LEU A 157 23.26 -12.01 8.32
C LEU A 157 22.11 -11.30 9.05
N PRO A 158 22.12 -11.15 10.40
CA PRO A 158 21.06 -10.41 11.10
C PRO A 158 20.88 -8.94 10.69
N ILE A 159 21.85 -8.35 9.97
CA ILE A 159 21.83 -6.97 9.42
C ILE A 159 21.03 -6.89 8.11
N CYS A 160 20.86 -8.01 7.39
CA CYS A 160 20.01 -8.11 6.20
C CYS A 160 18.53 -8.12 6.59
N MET A 161 18.03 -6.97 7.03
CA MET A 161 16.68 -6.85 7.55
C MET A 161 15.64 -6.84 6.43
N LEU A 162 14.50 -7.49 6.69
CA LEU A 162 13.33 -7.42 5.81
C LEU A 162 12.89 -5.98 5.54
N THR A 163 13.10 -5.08 6.50
CA THR A 163 12.74 -3.67 6.37
C THR A 163 13.59 -2.93 5.34
N VAL A 164 14.83 -3.35 5.12
CA VAL A 164 15.69 -2.79 4.05
C VAL A 164 15.17 -3.24 2.69
N HIS A 165 14.81 -4.53 2.55
CA HIS A 165 14.16 -5.02 1.33
C HIS A 165 12.80 -4.35 1.07
N GLY A 166 12.02 -4.10 2.13
CA GLY A 166 10.73 -3.41 2.04
C GLY A 166 10.80 -2.03 1.39
N LEU A 167 11.96 -1.35 1.48
CA LEU A 167 12.17 -0.07 0.80
C LEU A 167 12.02 -0.17 -0.72
N LEU A 168 12.48 -1.26 -1.32
CA LEU A 168 12.45 -1.46 -2.78
C LEU A 168 11.04 -1.44 -3.34
N HIS A 169 10.04 -1.78 -2.52
CA HIS A 169 8.63 -1.82 -2.91
C HIS A 169 7.91 -0.49 -2.70
N ILE A 170 8.54 0.52 -2.11
CA ILE A 170 7.92 1.83 -1.85
C ILE A 170 7.50 2.54 -3.14
N PRO A 171 8.31 2.63 -4.21
CA PRO A 171 7.92 3.34 -5.42
C PRO A 171 6.67 2.74 -6.07
N ASP A 172 6.63 1.41 -6.18
CA ASP A 172 5.46 0.68 -6.67
C ASP A 172 4.25 0.92 -5.78
N SER A 173 4.43 0.83 -4.46
CA SER A 173 3.37 1.09 -3.49
C SER A 173 2.76 2.49 -3.64
N ILE A 174 3.60 3.52 -3.87
CA ILE A 174 3.15 4.90 -4.08
C ILE A 174 2.40 5.03 -5.41
N GLU A 175 2.88 4.38 -6.47
CA GLU A 175 2.24 4.43 -7.78
C GLU A 175 0.85 3.77 -7.77
N PHE A 176 0.70 2.65 -7.06
CA PHE A 176 -0.57 1.91 -7.01
C PHE A 176 -1.57 2.47 -5.98
N CYS A 177 -1.10 2.94 -4.83
CA CYS A 177 -1.96 3.29 -3.69
C CYS A 177 -1.94 4.78 -3.33
N GLY A 178 -1.09 5.57 -3.96
CA GLY A 178 -0.88 6.98 -3.65
C GLY A 178 0.10 7.22 -2.49
N PRO A 179 0.26 8.47 -2.04
CA PRO A 179 1.32 8.86 -1.11
C PRO A 179 1.29 8.13 0.24
N ALA A 180 2.48 7.79 0.73
CA ALA A 180 2.68 6.97 1.94
C ALA A 180 2.16 7.63 3.24
N PHE A 181 1.93 8.94 3.25
CA PHE A 181 1.28 9.63 4.38
C PHE A 181 -0.12 9.07 4.69
N ARG A 182 -0.86 8.60 3.67
CA ARG A 182 -2.24 8.13 3.85
C ARG A 182 -2.36 6.72 4.43
N SER A 183 -1.29 5.93 4.49
CA SER A 183 -1.32 4.54 4.98
C SER A 183 -0.84 4.37 6.43
N ARG A 184 -0.51 5.46 7.12
CA ARG A 184 0.31 5.53 8.36
C ARG A 184 -0.12 4.73 9.60
N ARG A 185 -1.23 3.99 9.61
CA ARG A 185 -1.61 3.22 10.83
C ARG A 185 -2.56 2.06 10.59
N PHE A 186 -3.47 2.21 9.63
CA PHE A 186 -4.43 1.17 9.26
C PHE A 186 -4.70 1.25 7.76
N PRO A 187 -3.80 0.73 6.91
CA PRO A 187 -4.04 0.69 5.47
C PRO A 187 -5.38 0.00 5.17
N TYR A 188 -5.72 -1.06 5.91
CA TYR A 188 -7.00 -1.76 5.81
C TYR A 188 -8.19 -0.93 6.26
N ALA A 189 -8.14 -0.25 7.42
CA ALA A 189 -9.26 0.57 7.87
C ALA A 189 -9.45 1.83 7.02
N SER A 190 -8.38 2.34 6.41
CA SER A 190 -8.43 3.48 5.49
C SER A 190 -9.02 3.07 4.14
N LEU A 191 -8.63 1.89 3.62
CA LEU A 191 -9.25 1.29 2.45
C LEU A 191 -10.72 0.94 2.70
N ASP A 192 -11.04 0.33 3.84
CA ASP A 192 -12.40 -0.02 4.25
C ASP A 192 -13.27 1.22 4.39
N ARG A 193 -12.76 2.27 5.06
CA ARG A 193 -13.43 3.57 5.16
C ARG A 193 -13.64 4.21 3.79
N TRP A 194 -12.64 4.17 2.90
CA TRP A 194 -12.78 4.71 1.54
C TRP A 194 -13.83 3.95 0.73
N VAL A 195 -13.86 2.62 0.82
CA VAL A 195 -14.88 1.77 0.19
C VAL A 195 -16.27 2.08 0.75
N LEU A 196 -16.37 2.19 2.08
CA LEU A 196 -17.61 2.52 2.78
C LEU A 196 -18.14 3.91 2.38
N GLU A 197 -17.29 4.94 2.43
CA GLU A 197 -17.64 6.31 2.05
C GLU A 197 -18.04 6.40 0.57
N THR A 198 -17.33 5.69 -0.31
CA THR A 198 -17.68 5.62 -1.74
C THR A 198 -19.03 4.93 -1.96
N ALA A 199 -19.30 3.83 -1.24
CA ALA A 199 -20.58 3.12 -1.32
C ALA A 199 -21.74 3.96 -0.78
N GLN A 200 -21.53 4.67 0.34
CA GLN A 200 -22.50 5.60 0.91
C GLN A 200 -22.79 6.75 -0.05
N LEU A 201 -21.77 7.34 -0.65
CA LEU A 201 -21.93 8.42 -1.64
C LEU A 201 -22.72 7.94 -2.87
N ALA A 202 -22.45 6.72 -3.34
CA ALA A 202 -23.18 6.11 -4.45
C ALA A 202 -24.66 5.87 -4.08
N GLN A 203 -24.93 5.38 -2.86
CA GLN A 203 -26.29 5.15 -2.37
C GLN A 203 -27.07 6.46 -2.22
N ILE A 204 -26.44 7.51 -1.67
CA ILE A 204 -27.01 8.87 -1.59
C ILE A 204 -27.32 9.38 -2.99
N GLY A 205 -26.38 9.21 -3.93
CA GLY A 205 -26.59 9.57 -5.32
C GLY A 205 -27.85 8.94 -5.91
N VAL A 206 -28.06 7.63 -5.68
CA VAL A 206 -29.25 6.91 -6.18
C VAL A 206 -30.53 7.35 -5.47
N LEU A 207 -30.49 7.52 -4.14
CA LEU A 207 -31.68 7.90 -3.35
C LEU A 207 -32.20 9.30 -3.68
N TYR A 208 -31.30 10.23 -3.98
CA TYR A 208 -31.64 11.64 -4.24
C TYR A 208 -31.54 12.03 -5.72
N ASP A 209 -31.33 11.06 -6.61
CA ASP A 209 -31.18 11.24 -8.07
C ASP A 209 -30.07 12.24 -8.49
N VAL A 210 -29.06 12.43 -7.64
CA VAL A 210 -27.89 13.29 -7.87
C VAL A 210 -26.64 12.50 -8.27
N THR A 211 -26.84 11.30 -8.84
CA THR A 211 -25.75 10.41 -9.25
C THR A 211 -24.81 11.04 -10.27
N SER A 212 -25.27 12.01 -11.06
CA SER A 212 -24.48 12.80 -12.03
C SER A 212 -23.54 13.79 -11.37
N GLU A 213 -23.94 14.40 -10.27
CA GLU A 213 -23.19 15.43 -9.54
C GLU A 213 -22.14 14.81 -8.60
N LEU A 214 -22.45 13.66 -8.00
CA LEU A 214 -21.57 12.94 -7.07
C LEU A 214 -20.59 11.97 -7.76
N LYS A 215 -20.42 12.06 -9.09
CA LYS A 215 -19.50 11.17 -9.84
C LYS A 215 -18.05 11.46 -9.49
N LEU A 216 -17.42 10.57 -8.72
CA LEU A 216 -15.99 10.63 -8.40
C LEU A 216 -15.07 10.35 -9.59
N ARG A 217 -15.59 9.76 -10.68
CA ARG A 217 -14.85 9.44 -11.90
C ARG A 217 -15.71 9.70 -13.13
N SER A 218 -15.09 10.20 -14.19
CA SER A 218 -15.73 10.29 -15.49
C SER A 218 -16.06 8.88 -16.00
N PRO A 219 -17.25 8.66 -16.59
CA PRO A 219 -17.59 7.36 -17.15
C PRO A 219 -16.62 7.02 -18.29
N PRO A 220 -16.26 5.73 -18.48
CA PRO A 220 -15.48 5.31 -19.64
C PRO A 220 -16.20 5.67 -20.93
N ASN A 221 -15.44 6.06 -21.97
CA ASN A 221 -15.96 6.54 -23.26
C ASN A 221 -16.84 5.52 -24.01
N ALA A 222 -16.78 4.24 -23.62
CA ALA A 222 -17.58 3.18 -24.20
C ALA A 222 -18.09 2.22 -23.11
N ASN A 223 -19.36 1.81 -23.22
CA ASN A 223 -19.90 0.74 -22.39
C ASN A 223 -19.30 -0.62 -22.85
N PRO A 224 -18.98 -1.55 -21.94
CA PRO A 224 -18.49 -2.88 -22.30
C PRO A 224 -19.46 -3.63 -23.22
N GLN A 225 -18.93 -4.46 -24.13
CA GLN A 225 -19.74 -5.26 -25.05
C GLN A 225 -20.73 -6.16 -24.30
N GLY A 226 -22.00 -6.16 -24.72
CA GLY A 226 -23.07 -6.93 -24.08
C GLY A 226 -23.69 -6.29 -22.83
N SER A 227 -23.28 -5.08 -22.44
CA SER A 227 -23.91 -4.36 -21.33
C SER A 227 -25.15 -3.57 -21.75
N CYS A 228 -26.15 -3.49 -20.87
CA CYS A 228 -27.40 -2.78 -21.07
C CYS A 228 -27.61 -1.76 -19.94
N ARG A 229 -28.13 -0.57 -20.27
CA ARG A 229 -28.60 0.40 -19.28
C ARG A 229 -30.10 0.24 -19.13
N VAL A 230 -30.57 0.07 -17.91
CA VAL A 230 -32.00 -0.08 -17.62
C VAL A 230 -32.62 1.31 -17.54
N PRO A 231 -33.71 1.60 -18.29
CA PRO A 231 -34.42 2.87 -18.20
C PRO A 231 -34.86 3.14 -16.75
N GLY A 232 -34.51 4.33 -16.23
CA GLY A 232 -34.78 4.71 -14.83
C GLY A 232 -33.65 4.40 -13.83
N TYR A 233 -32.57 3.74 -14.27
CA TYR A 233 -31.36 3.51 -13.46
C TYR A 233 -30.09 3.87 -14.26
N ASP A 234 -29.95 5.14 -14.63
CA ASP A 234 -28.84 5.63 -15.49
C ASP A 234 -27.45 5.51 -14.84
N ALA A 235 -27.41 5.30 -13.52
CA ALA A 235 -26.18 5.08 -12.76
C ALA A 235 -25.70 3.61 -12.78
N ALA A 236 -26.59 2.66 -13.10
CA ALA A 236 -26.28 1.24 -13.09
C ALA A 236 -26.11 0.73 -14.53
N LEU A 237 -24.97 0.09 -14.78
CA LEU A 237 -24.72 -0.61 -16.04
C LEU A 237 -24.86 -2.11 -15.80
N LEU A 238 -25.89 -2.73 -16.38
CA LEU A 238 -26.07 -4.17 -16.32
C LEU A 238 -25.05 -4.80 -17.26
N LEU A 239 -24.09 -5.55 -16.72
CA LEU A 239 -23.15 -6.30 -17.53
C LEU A 239 -23.85 -7.56 -18.08
N GLY A 240 -23.66 -7.82 -19.38
CA GLY A 240 -24.21 -9.02 -20.00
C GLY A 240 -23.63 -10.30 -19.42
N PRO A 241 -24.31 -11.44 -19.61
CA PRO A 241 -23.83 -12.74 -19.15
C PRO A 241 -22.47 -13.05 -19.79
N THR A 242 -21.44 -13.22 -18.95
CA THR A 242 -20.17 -13.81 -19.39
C THR A 242 -20.39 -15.28 -19.72
N ASN A 243 -20.09 -15.70 -20.95
CA ASN A 243 -20.17 -17.10 -21.45
C ASN A 243 -19.27 -18.12 -20.71
N ILE A 244 -18.68 -17.74 -19.58
CA ILE A 244 -18.02 -18.69 -18.70
C ILE A 244 -19.14 -19.21 -17.80
N ALA A 245 -19.74 -20.33 -18.14
CA ALA A 245 -20.58 -21.07 -17.22
C ALA A 245 -19.66 -21.75 -16.20
N PRO A 246 -19.48 -21.27 -14.97
CA PRO A 246 -18.94 -22.12 -13.93
C PRO A 246 -19.98 -23.23 -13.71
N GLU A 247 -19.55 -24.50 -13.72
CA GLU A 247 -20.39 -25.59 -13.23
C GLU A 247 -20.82 -25.23 -11.79
N ILE A 248 -22.07 -24.81 -11.63
CA ILE A 248 -22.59 -24.37 -10.34
C ILE A 248 -22.65 -25.62 -9.45
N PRO A 249 -21.92 -25.67 -8.33
CA PRO A 249 -21.95 -26.83 -7.45
C PRO A 249 -23.39 -27.09 -7.00
N THR A 250 -23.88 -28.32 -7.12
CA THR A 250 -25.27 -28.74 -6.81
C THR A 250 -25.78 -28.27 -5.44
N LYS A 251 -24.87 -28.04 -4.49
CA LYS A 251 -25.17 -27.47 -3.17
C LYS A 251 -25.66 -26.01 -3.21
N VAL A 252 -25.17 -25.20 -4.14
CA VAL A 252 -25.61 -23.81 -4.35
C VAL A 252 -26.98 -23.77 -5.02
N LEU A 253 -27.22 -24.68 -5.98
CA LEU A 253 -28.53 -24.90 -6.60
C LEU A 253 -29.59 -25.30 -5.57
N GLY A 254 -29.28 -26.23 -4.67
CA GLY A 254 -30.19 -26.62 -3.58
C GLY A 254 -30.53 -25.47 -2.63
N ALA A 255 -29.55 -24.61 -2.31
CA ALA A 255 -29.73 -23.44 -1.46
C ALA A 255 -30.52 -22.30 -2.13
N LEU A 256 -30.38 -22.14 -3.46
CA LEU A 256 -31.14 -21.16 -4.24
C LEU A 256 -32.58 -21.64 -4.48
N ALA A 257 -32.76 -22.91 -4.80
CA ALA A 257 -34.08 -23.52 -5.01
C ALA A 257 -34.96 -23.47 -3.75
N THR A 258 -34.36 -23.64 -2.55
CA THR A 258 -35.08 -23.48 -1.28
C THR A 258 -35.38 -22.03 -0.92
N ARG A 259 -34.63 -21.06 -1.47
CA ARG A 259 -34.84 -19.62 -1.21
C ARG A 259 -35.84 -18.94 -2.13
N PHE A 260 -36.02 -19.46 -3.35
CA PHE A 260 -36.85 -18.82 -4.39
C PHE A 260 -38.04 -19.69 -4.83
N GLN A 261 -38.60 -20.52 -3.94
CA GLN A 261 -39.89 -21.20 -4.19
C GLN A 261 -41.05 -20.19 -4.24
N SER A 262 -41.24 -19.58 -5.41
CA SER A 262 -42.51 -19.08 -5.93
C SER A 262 -42.28 -18.48 -7.33
N TRP A 263 -42.10 -19.35 -8.31
CA TRP A 263 -42.44 -18.99 -9.68
C TRP A 263 -42.97 -20.24 -10.37
N GLU A 264 -44.29 -20.42 -10.36
CA GLU A 264 -44.94 -21.36 -11.26
C GLU A 264 -44.74 -20.85 -12.71
N PRO A 265 -44.25 -21.67 -13.64
CA PRO A 265 -44.21 -21.29 -15.03
C PRO A 265 -45.64 -21.32 -15.59
N ALA A 266 -46.19 -20.13 -15.88
CA ALA A 266 -47.33 -20.04 -16.77
C ALA A 266 -46.95 -20.67 -18.12
N GLU A 267 -47.81 -21.57 -18.59
CA GLU A 267 -47.72 -22.25 -19.89
C GLU A 267 -47.44 -21.24 -21.01
N TYR A 268 -46.21 -21.24 -21.53
CA TYR A 268 -45.91 -20.63 -22.83
C TYR A 268 -45.85 -21.76 -23.85
N THR A 269 -46.99 -21.97 -24.52
CA THR A 269 -47.12 -22.89 -25.64
C THR A 269 -46.35 -22.36 -26.83
N ASP A 270 -45.42 -23.18 -27.29
CA ASP A 270 -44.59 -22.98 -28.46
C ASP A 270 -45.48 -23.03 -29.73
N LYS A 271 -45.72 -21.88 -30.37
CA LYS A 271 -46.17 -21.83 -31.77
C LYS A 271 -45.00 -21.38 -32.63
N ALA A 272 -44.23 -22.37 -33.06
CA ALA A 272 -43.46 -22.30 -34.28
C ALA A 272 -44.41 -21.99 -35.47
N ASN A 273 -44.20 -20.86 -36.12
CA ASN A 273 -44.59 -20.63 -37.51
C ASN A 273 -43.48 -19.83 -38.18
N PHE A 274 -42.52 -20.59 -38.72
CA PHE A 274 -41.53 -20.10 -39.66
C PHE A 274 -42.24 -19.93 -41.01
N GLU A 275 -42.50 -18.70 -41.40
CA GLU A 275 -43.00 -18.34 -42.73
C GLU A 275 -41.98 -18.76 -43.80
N ALA A 276 -42.37 -19.72 -44.64
CA ALA A 276 -41.75 -19.92 -45.94
C ALA A 276 -42.79 -20.58 -46.86
N ARG A 277 -43.48 -19.77 -47.68
CA ARG A 277 -43.92 -20.09 -49.06
C ARG A 277 -44.79 -18.98 -49.64
N ASP A 278 -44.17 -18.14 -50.45
CA ASP A 278 -44.79 -17.55 -51.63
C ASP A 278 -43.84 -17.82 -52.81
N MET A 279 -44.28 -18.67 -53.75
CA MET A 279 -44.08 -18.57 -55.21
C MET A 279 -44.50 -19.87 -55.90
N HIS A 280 -45.55 -19.71 -56.72
CA HIS A 280 -46.13 -20.61 -57.73
C HIS A 280 -46.95 -21.84 -57.28
#